data_AF-A0A924CHE6-F1
#
_entry.id   AF-A0A924CHE6-F1
#
_cell.length_a   1.000
_cell.length_b   1.000
_cell.length_c   1.000
_cell.angle_alpha   90.00
_cell.angle_beta   90.00
_cell.angle_gamma   90.00
#
_symmetry.space_group_name_H-M   'P 1'
#
loop_
_entity.id
_entity.type
_entity.pdbx_description
1 polymer ?
#
loop_
_entity_poly.entity_id
_entity_poly.type
_entity_poly.pdbx_seq_one_letter_code
_entity_poly.pdbx_strand_id
1 'polypeptide(L)'
;MEKLKRSKAMKSGQIDVVGKDPFTRDALAAKIGYNFKFTPWAPLIFTSSVTGQNVTKLFDLVVDIDARRKQETKTRVLNDLLASAIQKHPPAGLKNTHPKLRYMVQTDNSPPWFVIHGSNLKFVHWSYKRYLEKAVRDAYDYSGTPIKFSFRDEKQIKANKARVAEGKEPVTKAYKLAKEAEKAAEIAEAKKAGK
;
A
#
# COMPACT_ATOMS: atom_id res chain seq x y z
N MET A 1 -23.69 -12.55 -52.84
CA MET A 1 -24.63 -11.68 -52.11
C MET A 1 -24.86 -12.27 -50.73
N GLU A 2 -24.08 -11.74 -49.81
CA GLU A 2 -23.72 -12.17 -48.48
C GLU A 2 -24.88 -11.97 -47.47
N LYS A 3 -25.39 -13.07 -46.88
CA LYS A 3 -26.31 -13.00 -45.74
C LYS A 3 -25.55 -13.21 -44.44
N LEU A 4 -25.13 -12.08 -43.87
CA LEU A 4 -24.89 -11.79 -42.45
C LEU A 4 -24.99 -12.98 -41.47
N LYS A 5 -23.85 -13.60 -41.18
CA LYS A 5 -23.60 -14.24 -39.88
C LYS A 5 -23.23 -13.14 -38.87
N ARG A 6 -24.21 -12.42 -38.34
CA ARG A 6 -24.01 -11.61 -37.12
C ARG A 6 -23.86 -12.56 -35.94
N SER A 7 -22.63 -12.99 -35.70
CA SER A 7 -22.26 -13.78 -34.53
C SER A 7 -22.60 -13.01 -33.26
N LYS A 8 -23.25 -13.76 -32.37
CA LYS A 8 -23.72 -13.34 -31.04
C LYS A 8 -22.69 -12.47 -30.32
N ALA A 9 -23.21 -11.35 -29.84
CA ALA A 9 -22.59 -10.38 -28.98
C ALA A 9 -21.77 -10.98 -27.83
N MET A 10 -20.68 -10.27 -27.51
CA MET A 10 -20.01 -10.29 -26.21
C MET A 10 -21.04 -10.35 -25.08
N LYS A 11 -21.17 -11.51 -24.42
CA LYS A 11 -21.75 -11.59 -23.10
C LYS A 11 -20.62 -11.50 -22.09
N SER A 12 -20.55 -10.31 -21.50
CA SER A 12 -19.96 -9.99 -20.22
C SER A 12 -19.91 -11.16 -19.23
N GLY A 13 -18.70 -11.47 -18.72
CA GLY A 13 -18.53 -11.86 -17.32
C GLY A 13 -18.77 -13.31 -16.90
N GLN A 14 -18.85 -14.28 -17.80
CA GLN A 14 -18.94 -15.70 -17.40
C GLN A 14 -17.60 -16.41 -17.62
N ILE A 15 -16.87 -16.66 -16.52
CA ILE A 15 -15.92 -17.78 -16.43
C ILE A 15 -16.76 -19.05 -16.18
N ASP A 16 -17.69 -19.34 -17.09
CA ASP A 16 -18.42 -20.60 -17.06
C ASP A 16 -17.80 -21.48 -18.13
N VAL A 17 -17.31 -22.65 -17.69
CA VAL A 17 -16.79 -23.76 -18.49
C VAL A 17 -15.36 -23.60 -19.02
N VAL A 18 -14.39 -23.34 -18.13
CA VAL A 18 -13.03 -23.85 -18.37
C VAL A 18 -12.95 -25.24 -17.75
N GLY A 19 -12.53 -26.25 -18.52
CA GLY A 19 -12.46 -27.65 -18.12
C GLY A 19 -11.92 -27.83 -16.70
N LYS A 20 -12.65 -28.62 -15.89
CA LYS A 20 -12.36 -28.93 -14.49
C LYS A 20 -11.13 -29.84 -14.34
N ASP A 21 -10.03 -29.51 -14.97
CA ASP A 21 -8.75 -30.16 -14.72
C ASP A 21 -8.05 -29.45 -13.55
N PRO A 22 -7.48 -30.17 -12.57
CA PRO A 22 -6.72 -29.58 -11.47
C PRO A 22 -5.64 -28.59 -11.97
N PHE A 23 -5.00 -28.92 -13.09
CA PHE A 23 -3.99 -28.11 -13.76
C PHE A 23 -4.51 -26.74 -14.24
N THR A 24 -5.79 -26.63 -14.59
CA THR A 24 -6.40 -25.38 -15.05
C THR A 24 -6.46 -24.35 -13.93
N ARG A 25 -6.75 -24.78 -12.70
CA ARG A 25 -6.90 -23.88 -11.54
C ARG A 25 -5.56 -23.30 -11.12
N ASP A 26 -4.52 -24.13 -11.07
CA ASP A 26 -3.17 -23.71 -10.70
C ASP A 26 -2.56 -22.79 -11.76
N ALA A 27 -2.74 -23.11 -13.04
CA ALA A 27 -2.33 -22.25 -14.14
C ALA A 27 -3.05 -20.88 -14.12
N LEU A 28 -4.35 -20.87 -13.79
CA LEU A 28 -5.13 -19.65 -13.67
C LEU A 28 -4.70 -18.83 -12.43
N ALA A 29 -4.46 -19.49 -11.30
CA ALA A 29 -3.96 -18.85 -10.09
C ALA A 29 -2.60 -18.17 -10.33
N ALA A 30 -1.68 -18.85 -11.02
CA ALA A 30 -0.38 -18.28 -11.39
C ALA A 30 -0.53 -17.06 -12.32
N LYS A 31 -1.42 -17.12 -13.32
CA LYS A 31 -1.73 -15.98 -14.21
C LYS A 31 -2.31 -14.80 -13.44
N ILE A 32 -3.24 -15.06 -12.51
CA ILE A 32 -3.82 -14.02 -11.65
C ILE A 32 -2.74 -13.41 -10.76
N GLY A 33 -1.92 -14.22 -10.06
CA GLY A 33 -0.82 -13.71 -9.24
C GLY A 33 0.19 -12.86 -10.02
N TYR A 34 0.46 -13.24 -11.28
CA TYR A 34 1.33 -12.46 -12.16
C TYR A 34 0.72 -11.12 -12.59
N ASN A 35 -0.57 -11.09 -12.90
CA ASN A 35 -1.27 -9.86 -13.31
C ASN A 35 -1.56 -8.93 -12.12
N PHE A 36 -1.81 -9.49 -10.93
CA PHE A 36 -2.20 -8.76 -9.71
C PHE A 36 -1.06 -8.63 -8.69
N LYS A 37 0.15 -8.31 -9.16
CA LYS A 37 1.36 -8.13 -8.31
C LYS A 37 1.25 -7.02 -7.26
N PHE A 38 0.26 -6.13 -7.36
CA PHE A 38 0.04 -5.04 -6.41
C PHE A 38 -0.78 -5.46 -5.18
N THR A 39 -1.42 -6.64 -5.22
CA THR A 39 -2.21 -7.20 -4.11
C THR A 39 -1.72 -8.62 -3.73
N PRO A 40 -0.44 -8.80 -3.37
CA PRO A 40 0.06 -10.12 -2.97
C PRO A 40 -0.54 -10.62 -1.65
N TRP A 41 -1.17 -9.72 -0.89
CA TRP A 41 -1.81 -10.01 0.39
C TRP A 41 -3.27 -10.47 0.24
N ALA A 42 -3.88 -10.35 -0.95
CA ALA A 42 -5.29 -10.70 -1.13
C ALA A 42 -5.44 -12.21 -1.37
N PRO A 43 -6.24 -12.94 -0.57
CA PRO A 43 -6.45 -14.35 -0.78
C PRO A 43 -7.26 -14.60 -2.06
N LEU A 44 -6.88 -15.62 -2.82
CA LEU A 44 -7.56 -16.02 -4.04
C LEU A 44 -8.51 -17.19 -3.74
N ILE A 45 -9.79 -17.01 -4.06
CA ILE A 45 -10.80 -18.06 -3.97
C ILE A 45 -11.55 -18.20 -5.29
N PHE A 46 -11.69 -19.43 -5.77
CA PHE A 46 -12.52 -19.73 -6.94
C PHE A 46 -13.89 -20.18 -6.47
N THR A 47 -14.92 -19.45 -6.89
CA THR A 47 -16.33 -19.73 -6.60
C THR A 47 -17.07 -20.04 -7.90
N SER A 48 -18.23 -20.69 -7.80
CA SER A 48 -19.17 -20.85 -8.90
C SER A 48 -20.58 -20.57 -8.40
N SER A 49 -21.25 -19.61 -9.03
CA SER A 49 -22.64 -19.26 -8.74
C SER A 49 -23.63 -20.34 -9.18
N VAL A 50 -23.29 -21.10 -10.23
CA VAL A 50 -24.15 -22.14 -10.80
C VAL A 50 -24.18 -23.40 -9.94
N THR A 51 -23.02 -23.84 -9.44
CA THR A 51 -22.93 -25.05 -8.59
C THR A 51 -22.97 -24.75 -7.09
N GLY A 52 -22.92 -23.47 -6.70
CA GLY A 52 -22.81 -23.06 -5.30
C GLY A 52 -21.46 -23.40 -4.65
N GLN A 53 -20.46 -23.83 -5.44
CA GLN A 53 -19.18 -24.28 -4.90
C GLN A 53 -18.41 -23.11 -4.27
N ASN A 54 -17.93 -23.30 -3.03
CA ASN A 54 -17.13 -22.35 -2.25
C ASN A 54 -17.82 -21.03 -1.88
N VAL A 55 -19.15 -20.93 -2.00
CA VAL A 55 -19.90 -19.73 -1.59
C VAL A 55 -19.85 -19.51 -0.08
N THR A 56 -20.00 -20.57 0.73
CA THR A 56 -19.90 -20.48 2.19
C THR A 56 -18.51 -20.02 2.65
N LYS A 57 -17.45 -20.61 2.09
CA LYS A 57 -16.06 -20.24 2.36
C LYS A 57 -15.75 -18.78 2.03
N LEU A 58 -16.44 -18.18 1.06
CA LEU A 58 -16.27 -16.77 0.75
C LEU A 58 -16.75 -15.90 1.91
N PHE A 59 -17.89 -16.23 2.53
CA PHE A 59 -18.39 -15.50 3.69
C PHE A 59 -17.49 -15.66 4.91
N ASP A 60 -17.01 -16.88 5.18
CA ASP A 60 -16.06 -17.14 6.27
C ASP A 60 -14.80 -16.29 6.10
N LEU A 61 -14.27 -16.25 4.88
CA LEU A 61 -13.08 -15.47 4.55
C LEU A 61 -13.30 -13.96 4.73
N VAL A 62 -14.48 -13.45 4.39
CA VAL A 62 -14.83 -12.03 4.60
C VAL A 62 -14.85 -11.67 6.09
N VAL A 63 -15.41 -12.54 6.93
CA VAL A 63 -15.44 -12.34 8.39
C VAL A 63 -14.03 -12.38 8.97
N ASP A 64 -13.20 -13.33 8.53
CA ASP A 64 -11.80 -13.44 8.95
C ASP A 64 -10.98 -12.20 8.57
N ILE A 65 -11.14 -11.70 7.34
CA ILE A 65 -10.47 -10.47 6.89
C ILE A 65 -10.91 -9.28 7.74
N ASP A 66 -12.21 -9.14 8.02
CA ASP A 66 -12.72 -8.02 8.82
C ASP A 66 -12.18 -8.05 10.25
N ALA A 67 -12.09 -9.25 10.84
CA ALA A 67 -11.48 -9.46 12.16
C ALA A 67 -9.98 -9.07 12.17
N ARG A 68 -9.19 -9.58 11.21
CA ARG A 68 -7.76 -9.22 11.06
C ARG A 68 -7.56 -7.74 10.84
N ARG A 69 -8.42 -7.11 10.03
CA ARG A 69 -8.38 -5.67 9.76
C ARG A 69 -8.50 -4.89 11.06
N LYS A 70 -9.49 -5.21 11.90
CA LYS A 70 -9.79 -4.46 13.14
C LYS A 70 -8.81 -4.72 14.28
N GLN A 71 -7.90 -5.68 14.14
CA GLN A 71 -6.96 -6.06 15.18
C GLN A 71 -6.11 -4.86 15.66
N GLU A 72 -6.08 -4.69 16.97
CA GLU A 72 -5.22 -3.73 17.64
C GLU A 72 -3.85 -4.34 17.93
N THR A 73 -2.80 -3.60 17.62
CA THR A 73 -1.41 -4.00 17.84
C THR A 73 -0.77 -3.12 18.91
N LYS A 74 -0.31 -3.77 19.99
CA LYS A 74 0.32 -3.08 21.11
C LYS A 74 1.61 -2.41 20.64
N THR A 75 1.73 -1.11 20.93
CA THR A 75 2.89 -0.28 20.52
C THR A 75 4.23 -0.84 20.99
N ARG A 76 4.27 -1.44 22.19
CA ARG A 76 5.47 -2.11 22.70
C ARG A 76 5.95 -3.22 21.75
N VAL A 77 5.06 -4.14 21.39
CA VAL A 77 5.38 -5.29 20.53
C VAL A 77 5.77 -4.82 19.12
N LEU A 78 5.10 -3.77 18.60
CA LEU A 78 5.47 -3.14 17.33
C LEU A 78 6.90 -2.56 17.36
N ASN A 79 7.29 -1.92 18.46
CA ASN A 79 8.62 -1.36 18.61
C ASN A 79 9.69 -2.43 18.75
N ASP A 80 9.40 -3.51 19.47
CA ASP A 80 10.31 -4.66 19.60
C ASP A 80 10.52 -5.34 18.22
N LEU A 81 9.44 -5.47 17.44
CA LEU A 81 9.48 -5.96 16.06
C LEU A 81 10.31 -5.04 15.16
N LEU A 82 10.10 -3.72 15.25
CA LEU A 82 10.85 -2.75 14.47
C LEU A 82 12.34 -2.81 14.79
N ALA A 83 12.71 -2.86 16.07
CA ALA A 83 14.10 -2.98 16.50
C ALA A 83 14.75 -4.25 15.95
N SER A 84 14.05 -5.38 16.05
CA SER A 84 14.50 -6.67 15.51
C SER A 84 14.68 -6.63 13.99
N ALA A 85 13.77 -5.98 13.26
CA ALA A 85 13.87 -5.82 11.81
C ALA A 85 15.07 -4.95 11.40
N ILE A 86 15.34 -3.87 12.13
CA ILE A 86 16.49 -2.99 11.89
C ILE A 86 17.81 -3.72 12.16
N GLN A 87 17.88 -4.54 13.22
CA GLN A 87 19.07 -5.33 13.53
C GLN A 87 19.37 -6.37 12.44
N LYS A 88 18.34 -7.05 11.92
CA LYS A 88 18.48 -8.03 10.84
C LYS A 88 18.91 -7.37 9.53
N HIS A 89 18.25 -6.28 9.17
CA HIS A 89 18.54 -5.53 7.95
C HIS A 89 18.60 -4.04 8.25
N PRO A 90 19.82 -3.48 8.43
CA PRO A 90 19.97 -2.06 8.66
C PRO A 90 19.52 -1.28 7.42
N PRO A 91 18.83 -0.14 7.59
CA PRO A 91 18.35 0.62 6.45
C PRO A 91 19.52 1.29 5.73
N ALA A 92 19.64 1.00 4.43
CA ALA A 92 20.61 1.68 3.58
C ALA A 92 20.24 3.16 3.42
N GLY A 93 21.22 4.02 3.66
CA GLY A 93 21.10 5.45 3.48
C GLY A 93 21.27 5.88 2.02
N LEU A 94 20.59 6.95 1.61
CA LEU A 94 20.87 7.65 0.37
C LEU A 94 21.75 8.88 0.67
N LYS A 95 22.78 9.14 -0.15
CA LYS A 95 23.68 10.31 -0.03
C LYS A 95 24.31 10.47 1.37
N ASN A 96 25.05 9.47 1.83
CA ASN A 96 25.76 9.43 3.13
C ASN A 96 24.86 9.65 4.38
N THR A 97 23.55 9.65 4.21
CA THR A 97 22.59 9.88 5.29
C THR A 97 21.96 8.58 5.71
N HIS A 98 22.17 8.17 6.96
CA HIS A 98 21.58 6.95 7.51
C HIS A 98 20.20 7.28 8.11
N PRO A 99 19.09 6.75 7.55
CA PRO A 99 17.77 6.90 8.15
C PRO A 99 17.72 6.15 9.48
N LYS A 100 17.24 6.83 10.52
CA LYS A 100 17.11 6.26 11.88
C LYS A 100 15.63 6.14 12.20
N LEU A 101 15.12 4.91 12.16
CA LEU A 101 13.76 4.59 12.60
C LEU A 101 13.80 4.39 14.12
N ARG A 102 12.93 5.08 14.86
CA ARG A 102 12.96 5.07 16.34
C ARG A 102 11.82 4.27 16.94
N TYR A 103 10.59 4.58 16.52
CA TYR A 103 9.40 3.92 17.03
C TYR A 103 8.31 3.88 15.97
N MET A 104 7.38 2.95 16.15
CA MET A 104 6.23 2.69 15.30
C MET A 104 4.97 2.63 16.15
N VAL A 105 3.90 3.22 15.65
CA VAL A 105 2.59 3.23 16.29
C VAL A 105 1.50 2.93 15.26
N GLN A 106 0.49 2.16 15.67
CA GLN A 106 -0.74 2.01 14.91
C GLN A 106 -1.64 3.23 15.18
N THR A 107 -2.02 3.97 14.14
CA THR A 107 -2.87 5.17 14.24
C THR A 107 -4.33 4.88 13.88
N ASP A 108 -4.56 3.89 13.02
CA ASP A 108 -5.89 3.49 12.57
C ASP A 108 -5.90 1.97 12.34
N ASN A 109 -7.08 1.38 12.39
CA ASN A 109 -7.31 -0.05 12.28
C ASN A 109 -8.04 -0.40 10.99
N SER A 110 -8.80 0.51 10.36
CA SER A 110 -9.59 0.17 9.17
C SER A 110 -9.38 1.14 8.01
N PRO A 111 -8.28 1.02 7.24
CA PRO A 111 -7.28 -0.06 7.25
C PRO A 111 -6.14 0.15 8.27
N PRO A 112 -5.38 -0.90 8.66
CA PRO A 112 -4.24 -0.81 9.56
C PRO A 112 -3.23 0.22 9.07
N TRP A 113 -3.06 1.29 9.84
CA TRP A 113 -2.17 2.39 9.51
C TRP A 113 -1.05 2.46 10.55
N PHE A 114 0.17 2.14 10.11
CA PHE A 114 1.38 2.30 10.89
C PHE A 114 2.11 3.59 10.55
N VAL A 115 2.44 4.35 11.58
CA VAL A 115 3.26 5.56 11.47
C VAL A 115 4.60 5.29 12.14
N ILE A 116 5.67 5.46 11.38
CA ILE A 116 7.04 5.31 11.85
C ILE A 116 7.64 6.70 12.03
N HIS A 117 8.19 6.94 13.20
CA HIS A 117 8.86 8.18 13.57
C HIS A 117 10.36 7.97 13.67
N GLY A 118 11.10 9.03 13.35
CA GLY A 118 12.56 8.95 13.27
C GLY A 118 13.21 10.12 12.57
N SER A 119 14.44 9.90 12.14
CA SER A 119 15.27 10.90 11.47
C SER A 119 15.60 10.48 10.04
N ASN A 120 15.60 11.45 9.13
CA ASN A 120 16.01 11.28 7.74
C ASN A 120 15.20 10.21 6.99
N LEU A 121 13.95 9.99 7.40
CA LEU A 121 13.05 8.99 6.87
C LEU A 121 12.63 9.25 5.42
N LYS A 122 12.77 10.51 4.94
CA LYS A 122 12.63 10.87 3.52
C LYS A 122 13.56 10.07 2.60
N PHE A 123 14.71 9.64 3.10
CA PHE A 123 15.71 8.91 2.32
C PHE A 123 15.51 7.40 2.37
N VAL A 124 14.49 6.90 3.09
CA VAL A 124 14.16 5.47 3.10
C VAL A 124 13.64 5.06 1.72
N HIS A 125 14.40 4.19 1.07
CA HIS A 125 14.05 3.63 -0.23
C HIS A 125 12.79 2.77 -0.16
N TRP A 126 12.04 2.66 -1.27
CA TRP A 126 10.78 1.91 -1.32
C TRP A 126 10.95 0.42 -0.98
N SER A 127 12.10 -0.17 -1.31
CA SER A 127 12.39 -1.58 -1.02
C SER A 127 12.39 -1.85 0.48
N TYR A 128 12.97 -0.94 1.27
CA TYR A 128 12.99 -1.05 2.73
C TYR A 128 11.57 -0.88 3.31
N LYS A 129 10.74 -0.03 2.72
CA LYS A 129 9.32 0.09 3.11
C LYS A 129 8.56 -1.21 2.90
N ARG A 130 8.79 -1.91 1.78
CA ARG A 130 8.20 -3.24 1.53
C ARG A 130 8.75 -4.31 2.46
N TYR A 131 10.03 -4.24 2.82
CA TYR A 131 10.63 -5.12 3.82
C TYR A 131 9.94 -4.98 5.18
N LEU A 132 9.73 -3.74 5.65
CA LEU A 132 9.00 -3.48 6.90
C LEU A 132 7.54 -3.91 6.82
N GLU A 133 6.88 -3.68 5.69
CA GLU A 133 5.52 -4.19 5.47
C GLU A 133 5.47 -5.71 5.59
N LYS A 134 6.40 -6.43 4.95
CA LYS A 134 6.50 -7.88 5.07
C LYS A 134 6.71 -8.30 6.53
N ALA A 135 7.62 -7.65 7.26
CA ALA A 135 7.89 -7.98 8.66
C ALA A 135 6.65 -7.82 9.56
N VAL A 136 5.84 -6.78 9.34
CA VAL A 136 4.58 -6.59 10.07
C VAL A 136 3.53 -7.63 9.67
N ARG A 137 3.45 -7.98 8.38
CA ARG A 137 2.54 -9.03 7.90
C ARG A 137 2.88 -10.40 8.48
N ASP A 138 4.17 -10.75 8.52
CA ASP A 138 4.64 -12.03 9.05
C ASP A 138 4.33 -12.18 10.55
N ALA A 139 4.22 -11.08 11.30
CA ALA A 139 3.99 -11.11 12.75
C ALA A 139 2.51 -11.09 13.17
N TYR A 140 1.66 -10.35 12.45
CA TYR A 140 0.26 -10.14 12.84
C TYR A 140 -0.76 -10.74 11.88
N ASP A 141 -0.32 -11.36 10.77
CA ASP A 141 -1.17 -11.93 9.73
C ASP A 141 -2.27 -10.97 9.23
N TYR A 142 -1.86 -9.97 8.45
CA TYR A 142 -2.80 -9.08 7.75
C TYR A 142 -3.23 -9.63 6.37
N SER A 143 -3.40 -10.94 6.25
CA SER A 143 -3.92 -11.55 5.03
C SER A 143 -5.31 -10.99 4.69
N GLY A 144 -5.46 -10.55 3.44
CA GLY A 144 -6.67 -9.92 2.91
C GLY A 144 -6.83 -8.44 3.25
N THR A 145 -5.87 -7.82 3.94
CA THR A 145 -5.94 -6.40 4.30
C THR A 145 -4.72 -5.60 3.77
N PRO A 146 -4.94 -4.43 3.13
CA PRO A 146 -3.85 -3.53 2.79
C PRO A 146 -3.30 -2.85 4.05
N ILE A 147 -1.98 -2.78 4.18
CA ILE A 147 -1.31 -2.04 5.26
C ILE A 147 -0.88 -0.67 4.73
N LYS A 148 -1.17 0.39 5.50
CA LYS A 148 -0.68 1.74 5.20
C LYS A 148 0.53 2.06 6.08
N PHE A 149 1.62 2.48 5.44
CA PHE A 149 2.79 3.03 6.14
C PHE A 149 2.92 4.53 5.89
N SER A 150 3.15 5.28 6.96
CA SER A 150 3.59 6.68 6.88
C SER A 150 4.88 6.87 7.65
N PHE A 151 5.75 7.72 7.11
CA PHE A 151 7.05 8.00 7.67
C PHE A 151 7.09 9.48 8.05
N ARG A 152 7.31 9.77 9.33
CA ARG A 152 7.28 11.13 9.87
C ARG A 152 8.64 11.51 10.44
N ASP A 153 9.28 12.48 9.79
CA ASP A 153 10.54 13.05 10.25
C ASP A 153 10.36 13.98 11.46
N GLU A 154 11.05 13.69 12.55
CA GLU A 154 11.03 14.49 13.78
C GLU A 154 11.48 15.93 13.55
N LYS A 155 12.55 16.13 12.76
CA LYS A 155 13.05 17.46 12.41
C LYS A 155 12.00 18.30 11.69
N GLN A 156 11.23 17.68 10.79
CA GLN A 156 10.16 18.38 10.06
C GLN A 156 8.99 18.71 10.98
N ILE A 157 8.62 17.80 11.89
CA ILE A 157 7.58 18.05 12.90
C ILE A 157 7.98 19.24 13.77
N LYS A 158 9.22 19.26 14.30
CA LYS A 158 9.72 20.36 15.14
C LYS A 158 9.73 21.69 14.39
N ALA A 159 10.22 21.70 13.15
CA ALA A 159 10.24 22.89 12.31
C ALA A 159 8.81 23.42 12.02
N ASN A 160 7.86 22.53 11.72
CA ASN A 160 6.47 22.91 11.50
C ASN A 160 5.83 23.48 12.78
N LYS A 161 6.14 22.91 13.95
CA LYS A 161 5.66 23.45 15.25
C LYS A 161 6.18 24.86 15.51
N ALA A 162 7.45 25.13 15.21
CA ALA A 162 8.03 26.48 15.33
C ALA A 162 7.37 27.48 14.37
N ARG A 163 7.14 27.09 13.10
CA ARG A 163 6.44 27.95 12.14
C ARG A 163 5.02 28.31 12.56
N VAL A 164 4.28 27.34 13.09
CA VAL A 164 2.93 27.57 13.61
C VAL A 164 2.95 28.52 14.81
N ALA A 165 3.95 28.40 15.70
CA ALA A 165 4.13 29.35 16.80
C ALA A 165 4.46 30.77 16.31
N GLU A 166 5.14 30.90 15.17
CA GLU A 166 5.38 32.17 14.47
C GLU A 166 4.17 32.66 13.63
N GLY A 167 3.02 31.98 13.69
CA GLY A 167 1.82 32.32 12.92
C GLY A 167 1.88 31.97 11.42
N LYS A 168 2.90 31.23 10.99
CA LYS A 168 3.08 30.81 9.58
C LYS A 168 2.46 29.43 9.34
N GLU A 169 2.01 29.20 8.12
CA GLU A 169 1.49 27.89 7.72
C GLU A 169 2.57 26.79 7.78
N PRO A 170 2.19 25.57 8.20
CA PRO A 170 3.09 24.44 8.26
C PRO A 170 3.47 23.95 6.86
N VAL A 171 4.72 23.49 6.70
CA VAL A 171 5.21 22.96 5.42
C VAL A 171 4.67 21.54 5.24
N THR A 172 3.48 21.46 4.64
CA THR A 172 2.81 20.22 4.22
C THR A 172 3.13 19.90 2.76
N LYS A 173 2.69 18.73 2.28
CA LYS A 173 2.77 18.41 0.85
C LYS A 173 1.97 19.41 0.00
N ALA A 174 0.80 19.84 0.49
CA ALA A 174 -0.04 20.82 -0.19
C ALA A 174 0.66 22.18 -0.31
N TYR A 175 1.28 22.66 0.77
CA TYR A 175 2.09 23.89 0.74
C TYR A 175 3.21 23.82 -0.30
N LYS A 176 3.93 22.68 -0.37
CA LYS A 176 5.00 22.50 -1.36
C LYS A 176 4.47 22.47 -2.79
N LEU A 177 3.37 21.76 -3.04
CA LEU A 177 2.73 21.70 -4.35
C LEU A 177 2.24 23.08 -4.81
N ALA A 178 1.63 23.87 -3.93
CA ALA A 178 1.22 25.24 -4.23
C ALA A 178 2.43 26.12 -4.57
N LYS A 179 3.51 26.05 -3.77
CA LYS A 179 4.77 26.76 -4.02
C LYS A 179 5.46 26.34 -5.33
N GLU A 180 5.42 25.06 -5.66
CA GLU A 180 5.98 24.53 -6.91
C GLU A 180 5.14 24.98 -8.12
N ALA A 181 3.81 25.02 -7.99
CA ALA A 181 2.90 25.53 -9.01
C ALA A 181 3.06 27.03 -9.25
N GLU A 182 3.18 27.84 -8.18
CA GLU A 182 3.50 29.27 -8.25
C GLU A 182 4.81 29.50 -9.02
N LYS A 183 5.88 28.79 -8.63
CA LYS A 183 7.18 28.88 -9.32
C LYS A 183 7.09 28.44 -10.77
N ALA A 184 6.34 27.39 -11.08
CA ALA A 184 6.17 26.92 -12.44
C ALA A 184 5.42 27.94 -13.32
N ALA A 185 4.42 28.64 -12.77
CA ALA A 185 3.70 29.70 -13.45
C ALA A 185 4.61 30.92 -13.73
N GLU A 186 5.40 31.34 -12.73
CA GLU A 186 6.37 32.45 -12.87
C GLU A 186 7.44 32.14 -13.93
N ILE A 187 7.96 30.91 -13.97
CA ILE A 187 8.90 30.46 -15.01
C ILE A 187 8.24 30.42 -16.40
N ALA A 188 6.96 30.05 -16.49
CA ALA A 188 6.22 30.02 -17.74
C ALA A 188 5.94 31.43 -18.30
N GLU A 189 5.67 32.40 -17.42
CA GLU A 189 5.51 33.81 -17.80
C GLU A 189 6.84 34.45 -18.21
N ALA A 190 7.93 34.20 -17.48
CA ALA A 190 9.26 34.68 -17.85
C ALA A 190 9.72 34.15 -19.23
N LYS A 191 9.36 32.90 -19.57
CA LYS A 191 9.64 32.33 -20.91
C LYS A 191 8.77 32.90 -22.02
N LYS A 192 7.58 33.44 -21.71
CA LYS A 192 6.71 34.13 -22.69
C LYS A 192 7.15 35.57 -22.95
N ALA A 193 7.77 36.24 -21.96
CA ALA A 193 8.25 37.61 -22.09
C ALA A 193 9.63 37.73 -22.77
N GLY A 194 10.39 36.63 -22.86
CA GLY A 194 11.72 36.58 -23.50
C GLY A 194 11.73 36.04 -24.94
N LYS A 195 10.58 36.01 -25.61
CA LYS A 195 10.40 35.57 -27.00
C LYS A 195 9.65 36.64 -27.77
#